data_AF-W6ZDI9-F1
#
_entry.id   AF-W6ZDI9-F1
#
_cell.length_a   1.000
_cell.length_b   1.000
_cell.length_c   1.000
_cell.angle_alpha   90.00
_cell.angle_beta   90.00
_cell.angle_gamma   90.00
#
_symmetry.space_group_name_H-M   'P 1'
#
loop_
_entity.id
_entity.type
_entity.pdbx_description
1 polymer ?
#
loop_
_entity_poly.entity_id
_entity_poly.type
_entity_poly.pdbx_seq_one_letter_code
_entity_poly.pdbx_strand_id
1 'polypeptide(L)'
;FQKSNIETRTIDYKRLISIMMETCNHFNCIYLIIDAVDEFMPPSGTHGNWDQRTALLRTLLELEEAGRGKIKIFLTSRPTREIQDELTGVPSVTITKEANSKDIELYIRKRLEATRKKSRAEWGNKLRAGEEQNPTMSEFITSQITEKADGMFLFATLQLEVLLNSDYKVDISVTLERLPKNLEKTWERI
;
A
#
# COMPACT_ATOMS: atom_id res chain seq x y z
N PHE A 1 -4.62 -23.03 -2.21
CA PHE A 1 -3.35 -22.88 -1.50
C PHE A 1 -3.18 -24.00 -0.49
N GLN A 2 -2.22 -24.88 -0.73
CA GLN A 2 -1.95 -26.04 0.10
C GLN A 2 -1.28 -25.56 1.39
N LYS A 3 -1.96 -25.69 2.53
CA LYS A 3 -1.39 -25.39 3.85
C LYS A 3 -0.32 -26.44 4.14
N SER A 4 0.94 -26.14 3.81
CA SER A 4 2.06 -26.88 4.37
C SER A 4 2.06 -26.63 5.88
N ASN A 5 1.82 -27.68 6.66
CA ASN A 5 2.07 -27.69 8.11
C ASN A 5 3.58 -27.56 8.33
N ILE A 6 4.07 -26.33 8.30
CA ILE A 6 5.36 -26.00 8.90
C ILE A 6 5.10 -26.07 10.40
N GLU A 7 5.71 -27.04 11.09
CA GLU A 7 5.81 -27.00 12.54
C GLU A 7 6.49 -25.68 12.91
N THR A 8 5.68 -24.74 13.36
CA THR A 8 6.14 -23.39 13.59
C THR A 8 6.91 -23.35 14.90
N ARG A 9 8.24 -23.32 14.80
CA ARG A 9 9.15 -23.11 15.93
C ARG A 9 8.81 -21.80 16.64
N THR A 10 8.77 -21.82 17.97
CA THR A 10 8.70 -20.60 18.79
C THR A 10 9.91 -19.72 18.49
N ILE A 11 9.69 -18.41 18.34
CA ILE A 11 10.75 -17.45 18.03
C ILE A 11 11.51 -17.13 19.32
N ASP A 12 12.81 -17.41 19.35
CA ASP A 12 13.70 -16.97 20.42
C ASP A 12 14.32 -15.61 20.04
N TYR A 13 13.67 -14.54 20.48
CA TYR A 13 14.09 -13.17 20.21
C TYR A 13 15.46 -12.82 20.82
N LYS A 14 15.84 -13.42 21.95
CA LYS A 14 17.17 -13.21 22.54
C LYS A 14 18.25 -13.79 21.65
N ARG A 15 18.00 -15.00 21.12
CA ARG A 15 18.92 -15.61 20.17
C ARG A 15 19.02 -14.80 18.87
N LEU A 16 17.91 -14.24 18.40
CA LEU A 16 17.89 -13.34 17.25
C LEU A 16 18.79 -12.12 17.45
N ILE A 17 18.65 -11.41 18.57
CA ILE A 17 19.51 -10.26 18.90
C ILE A 17 20.98 -10.67 18.90
N SER A 18 21.32 -11.79 19.56
CA SER A 18 22.70 -12.27 19.63
C SER A 18 23.31 -12.53 18.24
N ILE A 19 22.57 -13.20 17.35
CA ILE A 19 23.03 -13.49 15.98
C ILE A 19 23.16 -12.19 15.17
N MET A 20 22.19 -11.29 15.28
CA MET A 20 22.21 -10.02 14.58
C MET A 20 23.41 -9.19 15.03
N MET A 21 23.66 -9.07 16.35
CA MET A 21 24.80 -8.32 16.88
C MET A 21 26.15 -8.90 16.44
N GLU A 22 26.29 -10.23 16.43
CA GLU A 22 27.50 -10.89 15.92
C GLU A 22 27.72 -10.56 14.44
N THR A 23 26.65 -10.66 13.64
CA THR A 23 26.66 -10.29 12.22
C THR A 23 27.04 -8.81 12.03
N CYS A 24 26.51 -7.92 12.88
CA CYS A 24 26.74 -6.48 12.83
C CYS A 24 28.21 -6.10 13.03
N ASN A 25 29.01 -6.91 13.71
CA ASN A 25 30.44 -6.64 13.89
C ASN A 25 31.23 -6.63 12.58
N HIS A 26 30.70 -7.25 11.53
CA HIS A 26 31.34 -7.32 10.21
C HIS A 26 31.01 -6.14 9.31
N PHE A 27 30.10 -5.26 9.73
CA PHE A 27 29.63 -4.14 8.92
C PHE A 27 29.79 -2.81 9.66
N ASN A 28 30.05 -1.75 8.90
CA ASN A 28 30.13 -0.40 9.47
C ASN A 28 28.75 0.15 9.84
N CYS A 29 27.73 -0.22 9.07
CA CYS A 29 26.33 0.15 9.29
C CYS A 29 25.43 -0.87 8.59
N ILE A 30 24.27 -1.15 9.18
CA ILE A 30 23.24 -2.06 8.67
C ILE A 30 21.91 -1.32 8.65
N TYR A 31 21.18 -1.51 7.56
CA TYR A 31 19.82 -1.02 7.39
C TYR A 31 18.87 -2.20 7.35
N LEU A 32 17.92 -2.24 8.29
CA LEU A 32 16.87 -3.24 8.35
C LEU A 32 15.56 -2.58 7.95
N ILE A 33 15.02 -2.99 6.80
CA ILE A 33 13.75 -2.50 6.25
C ILE A 33 12.72 -3.61 6.42
N ILE A 34 11.69 -3.36 7.22
CA ILE A 34 10.61 -4.32 7.48
C ILE A 34 9.32 -3.72 6.95
N ASP A 35 8.76 -4.37 5.94
CA ASP A 35 7.50 -3.99 5.34
C ASP A 35 6.32 -4.65 6.07
N ALA A 36 5.23 -3.91 6.20
CA ALA A 36 3.93 -4.35 6.70
C ALA A 36 3.99 -5.11 8.04
N VAL A 37 4.62 -4.53 9.07
CA VAL A 37 4.76 -5.19 10.39
C VAL A 37 3.40 -5.47 11.07
N ASP A 38 2.34 -4.78 10.67
CA ASP A 38 0.97 -5.05 11.10
C ASP A 38 0.39 -6.38 10.55
N GLU A 39 1.00 -6.96 9.53
CA GLU A 39 0.64 -8.26 8.98
C GLU A 39 1.37 -9.41 9.68
N PHE A 40 2.28 -9.12 10.60
CA PHE A 40 2.97 -10.16 11.36
C PHE A 40 1.97 -10.98 12.20
N MET A 41 1.92 -12.27 11.87
CA MET A 41 1.15 -13.31 12.56
C MET A 41 2.12 -14.41 13.02
N PRO A 42 2.29 -14.64 14.33
CA PRO A 42 3.11 -15.75 14.82
C PRO A 42 2.58 -17.14 14.43
N PRO A 43 3.46 -18.14 14.59
CA PRO A 43 3.13 -19.56 14.74
C PRO A 43 1.79 -19.84 15.42
N SER A 44 0.88 -20.55 14.74
CA SER A 44 -0.49 -20.89 15.19
C SER A 44 -1.41 -19.67 15.34
N GLY A 45 -2.44 -19.58 14.49
CA GLY A 45 -3.44 -18.50 14.45
C GLY A 45 -4.38 -18.47 15.66
N THR A 46 -3.86 -18.56 16.88
CA THR A 46 -4.62 -18.35 18.12
C THR A 46 -4.95 -16.88 18.28
N HIS A 47 -6.24 -16.60 18.47
CA HIS A 47 -6.76 -15.26 18.73
C HIS A 47 -6.05 -14.63 19.95
N GLY A 48 -5.41 -13.48 19.72
CA GLY A 48 -4.63 -12.74 20.73
C GLY A 48 -3.15 -12.59 20.36
N ASN A 49 -2.88 -11.99 19.19
CA ASN A 49 -1.54 -11.99 18.56
C ASN A 49 -0.63 -10.82 18.95
N TRP A 50 -1.08 -9.99 19.88
CA TRP A 50 -0.42 -8.74 20.22
C TRP A 50 0.89 -8.97 20.96
N ASP A 51 0.95 -9.93 21.89
CA ASP A 51 2.14 -10.17 22.70
C ASP A 51 3.38 -10.49 21.86
N GLN A 52 3.22 -11.24 20.76
CA GLN A 52 4.32 -11.59 19.85
C GLN A 52 4.72 -10.43 18.94
N ARG A 53 3.74 -9.62 18.48
CA ARG A 53 4.03 -8.41 17.71
C ARG A 53 4.74 -7.37 18.58
N THR A 54 4.25 -7.16 19.79
CA THR A 54 4.89 -6.33 20.81
C THR A 54 6.29 -6.84 21.12
N ALA A 55 6.47 -8.15 21.30
CA ALA A 55 7.79 -8.74 21.51
C ALA A 55 8.73 -8.47 20.32
N LEU A 56 8.25 -8.60 19.09
CA LEU A 56 9.01 -8.24 17.89
C LEU A 56 9.40 -6.75 17.89
N LEU A 57 8.45 -5.84 18.08
CA LEU A 57 8.71 -4.40 18.08
C LEU A 57 9.73 -4.01 19.16
N ARG A 58 9.58 -4.53 20.39
CA ARG A 58 10.54 -4.29 21.48
C ARG A 58 11.92 -4.88 21.18
N THR A 59 11.97 -6.06 20.56
CA THR A 59 13.23 -6.67 20.13
C THR A 59 13.94 -5.82 19.08
N LEU A 60 13.19 -5.22 18.15
CA LEU A 60 13.76 -4.32 17.14
C LEU A 60 14.30 -3.04 17.78
N LEU A 61 13.58 -2.47 18.75
CA LEU A 61 14.07 -1.31 19.51
C LEU A 61 15.34 -1.65 20.32
N GLU A 62 15.35 -2.79 21.01
CA GLU A 62 16.53 -3.27 21.75
C GLU A 62 17.71 -3.50 20.81
N LEU A 63 17.47 -4.04 19.61
CA LEU A 63 18.49 -4.24 18.60
C LEU A 63 19.08 -2.92 18.10
N GLU A 64 18.25 -1.92 17.82
CA GLU A 64 18.70 -0.58 17.40
C GLU A 64 19.59 0.06 18.48
N GLU A 65 19.13 0.02 19.74
CA GLU A 65 19.86 0.55 20.89
C GLU A 65 21.20 -0.18 21.11
N ALA A 66 21.18 -1.52 21.11
CA ALA A 66 22.37 -2.35 21.24
C ALA A 66 23.38 -2.12 20.09
N GLY A 67 22.87 -1.79 18.89
CA GLY A 67 23.65 -1.45 17.71
C GLY A 67 24.42 -0.13 17.81
N ARG A 68 24.12 0.73 18.81
CA ARG A 68 24.79 2.03 19.06
C ARG A 68 24.94 2.88 17.79
N GLY A 69 23.86 2.98 17.01
CA GLY A 69 23.81 3.76 15.76
C GLY A 69 24.37 3.06 14.51
N LYS A 70 24.94 1.85 14.65
CA LYS A 70 25.31 1.02 13.48
C LYS A 70 24.09 0.37 12.83
N ILE A 71 23.07 0.06 13.60
CA ILE A 71 21.85 -0.60 13.11
C ILE A 71 20.78 0.48 12.95
N LYS A 72 20.22 0.59 11.75
CA LYS A 72 19.15 1.54 11.43
C LYS A 72 17.94 0.75 10.98
N ILE A 73 16.81 0.97 11.63
CA ILE A 73 15.59 0.21 11.37
C ILE A 73 14.54 1.14 10.77
N PHE A 74 13.95 0.71 9.66
CA PHE A 74 12.83 1.37 9.01
C PHE A 74 11.66 0.39 8.93
N LEU A 75 10.53 0.81 9.49
CA LEU A 75 9.31 0.00 9.57
C LEU A 75 8.21 0.65 8.75
N THR A 76 7.44 -0.15 8.03
CA THR A 76 6.15 0.28 7.49
C THR A 76 5.02 -0.48 8.20
N SER A 77 3.88 0.19 8.39
CA SER A 77 2.70 -0.41 8.99
C SER A 77 1.44 0.36 8.66
N ARG A 78 0.28 -0.29 8.78
CA ARG A 78 -1.00 0.41 8.98
C ARG A 78 -1.03 1.08 10.36
N PRO A 79 -1.72 2.23 10.50
CA PRO A 79 -1.80 2.97 11.76
C PRO A 79 -2.75 2.28 12.75
N THR A 80 -2.31 1.15 13.30
CA THR A 80 -3.00 0.47 14.41
C THR A 80 -2.55 1.08 15.73
N ARG A 81 -3.49 1.21 16.67
CA ARG A 81 -3.23 1.84 17.97
C ARG A 81 -2.10 1.13 18.71
N GLU A 82 -2.07 -0.19 18.62
CA GLU A 82 -1.10 -1.04 19.30
C GLU A 82 0.33 -0.78 18.83
N ILE A 83 0.52 -0.60 17.52
CA ILE A 83 1.84 -0.26 16.95
C ILE A 83 2.23 1.17 17.35
N GLN A 84 1.28 2.10 17.35
CA GLN A 84 1.53 3.49 17.75
C GLN A 84 1.93 3.58 19.23
N ASP A 85 1.23 2.84 20.10
CA ASP A 85 1.49 2.82 21.53
C ASP A 85 2.90 2.24 21.81
N GLU A 86 3.29 1.14 21.15
CA GLU A 86 4.63 0.54 21.33
C GLU A 86 5.77 1.36 20.69
N LEU A 87 5.51 2.11 19.62
CA LEU A 87 6.49 2.97 18.95
C LEU A 87 6.45 4.43 19.44
N THR A 88 5.86 4.67 20.61
CA THR A 88 5.80 6.02 21.20
C THR A 88 7.21 6.59 21.36
N GLY A 89 7.44 7.79 20.82
CA GLY A 89 8.75 8.48 20.86
C GLY A 89 9.71 8.11 19.72
N VAL A 90 9.36 7.12 18.88
CA VAL A 90 10.12 6.82 17.66
C VAL A 90 9.73 7.80 16.55
N PRO A 91 10.70 8.36 15.80
CA PRO A 91 10.39 9.19 14.64
C PRO A 91 9.52 8.45 13.64
N SER A 92 8.37 9.02 13.30
CA SER A 92 7.40 8.41 12.39
C SER A 92 6.86 9.42 11.39
N VAL A 93 6.49 8.92 10.22
CA VAL A 93 5.81 9.67 9.17
C VAL A 93 4.51 8.95 8.86
N THR A 94 3.39 9.64 9.04
CA THR A 94 2.06 9.10 8.74
C THR A 94 1.60 9.62 7.39
N ILE A 95 1.29 8.71 6.48
CA ILE A 95 0.65 9.01 5.20
C ILE A 95 -0.86 8.93 5.41
N THR A 96 -1.56 10.07 5.38
CA THR A 96 -3.01 10.10 5.54
C THR A 96 -3.74 10.01 4.20
N LYS A 97 -5.03 9.67 4.23
CA LYS A 97 -5.87 9.60 3.04
C LYS A 97 -5.95 10.96 2.35
N GLU A 98 -6.07 12.02 3.13
CA GLU A 98 -6.17 13.41 2.67
C GLU A 98 -4.88 13.86 2.01
N ALA A 99 -3.73 13.46 2.56
CA ALA A 99 -2.42 13.70 1.96
C ALA A 99 -2.31 13.02 0.59
N ASN A 100 -2.77 11.77 0.48
CA ASN A 100 -2.74 11.01 -0.78
C ASN A 100 -3.76 11.47 -1.82
N SER A 101 -4.91 12.02 -1.41
CA SER A 101 -6.01 12.35 -2.32
C SER A 101 -5.56 13.28 -3.45
N LYS A 102 -4.75 14.30 -3.14
CA LYS A 102 -4.23 15.26 -4.13
C LYS A 102 -3.27 14.59 -5.12
N ASP A 103 -2.42 13.69 -4.64
CA ASP A 103 -1.49 12.97 -5.49
C ASP A 103 -2.21 11.96 -6.39
N ILE A 104 -3.27 11.33 -5.88
CA ILE A 104 -4.17 10.45 -6.65
C ILE A 104 -4.85 11.25 -7.77
N GLU A 105 -5.42 12.42 -7.46
CA GLU A 105 -6.04 13.29 -8.46
C GLU A 105 -5.05 13.70 -9.55
N LEU A 106 -3.85 14.13 -9.14
CA LEU A 106 -2.80 14.52 -10.07
C LEU A 106 -2.40 13.34 -10.97
N TYR A 107 -2.22 12.16 -10.39
CA TYR A 107 -1.93 10.94 -11.11
C TYR A 107 -3.00 10.61 -12.16
N ILE A 108 -4.28 10.61 -11.77
CA ILE A 108 -5.39 10.32 -12.69
C ILE A 108 -5.44 11.35 -13.81
N ARG A 109 -5.36 12.65 -13.50
CA ARG A 109 -5.34 13.72 -14.51
C ARG A 109 -4.21 13.53 -15.52
N LYS A 110 -2.99 13.25 -15.04
CA LYS A 110 -1.84 13.00 -15.92
C LYS A 110 -2.01 11.77 -16.78
N ARG A 111 -2.60 10.71 -16.25
CA ARG A 111 -2.83 9.46 -16.98
C ARG A 111 -3.92 9.63 -18.04
N LEU A 112 -5.01 10.35 -17.73
CA LEU A 112 -6.05 10.70 -18.71
C LEU A 112 -5.49 11.61 -19.80
N GLU A 113 -4.70 12.63 -19.45
CA GLU A 113 -4.04 13.52 -20.40
C GLU A 113 -3.14 12.73 -21.37
N ALA A 114 -2.32 11.82 -20.83
CA ALA A 114 -1.46 10.95 -21.62
C ALA A 114 -2.24 10.02 -22.55
N THR A 115 -3.34 9.43 -22.08
CA THR A 115 -4.22 8.59 -22.91
C THR A 115 -4.90 9.41 -24.01
N ARG A 116 -5.39 10.60 -23.69
CA ARG A 116 -6.02 11.53 -24.65
C ARG A 116 -5.05 11.95 -25.75
N LYS A 117 -3.76 12.11 -25.46
CA LYS A 117 -2.72 12.46 -26.46
C LYS A 117 -2.39 11.31 -27.42
N LYS A 118 -2.75 10.06 -27.10
CA LYS A 118 -2.53 8.91 -28.00
C LYS A 118 -3.59 8.92 -29.11
N SER A 119 -3.26 9.50 -30.26
CA SER A 119 -4.18 9.72 -31.38
C SER A 119 -4.76 8.42 -31.98
N ARG A 120 -4.02 7.30 -31.91
CA ARG A 120 -4.43 6.00 -32.45
C ARG A 120 -5.17 5.09 -31.46
N ALA A 121 -5.36 5.52 -30.21
CA ALA A 121 -6.07 4.72 -29.21
C ALA A 121 -7.57 5.06 -29.21
N GLU A 122 -8.42 4.04 -29.17
CA GLU A 122 -9.89 4.18 -29.11
C GLU A 122 -10.32 5.04 -27.91
N TRP A 123 -9.75 4.75 -26.73
CA TRP A 123 -9.94 5.57 -25.53
C TRP A 123 -9.41 7.00 -25.68
N GLY A 124 -8.35 7.22 -26.46
CA GLY A 124 -7.87 8.56 -26.78
C GLY A 124 -8.89 9.37 -27.57
N ASN A 125 -9.52 8.76 -28.58
CA ASN A 125 -10.63 9.37 -29.34
C ASN A 125 -11.85 9.65 -28.45
N LYS A 126 -12.24 8.66 -27.63
CA LYS A 126 -13.39 8.76 -26.73
C LYS A 126 -13.24 9.92 -25.73
N LEU A 127 -12.06 10.05 -25.11
CA LEU A 127 -11.80 11.14 -24.17
C LEU A 127 -11.83 12.51 -24.85
N ARG A 128 -11.35 12.64 -26.10
CA ARG A 128 -11.43 13.90 -26.85
C ARG A 128 -12.88 14.28 -27.17
N ALA A 129 -13.64 13.35 -27.75
CA ALA A 129 -15.04 13.58 -28.08
C ALA A 129 -15.90 13.87 -26.82
N GLY A 130 -15.63 13.16 -25.72
CA GLY A 130 -16.29 13.39 -24.44
C GLY A 130 -15.99 14.78 -23.87
N GLU A 131 -14.76 15.27 -23.98
CA GLU A 131 -14.37 16.61 -23.51
C GLU A 131 -14.95 17.73 -24.40
N GLU A 132 -15.06 17.51 -25.71
CA GLU A 132 -15.71 18.44 -26.64
C GLU A 132 -17.22 18.61 -26.33
N GLN A 133 -17.88 17.53 -25.90
CA GLN A 133 -19.29 17.54 -25.50
C GLN A 133 -19.49 18.04 -24.07
N ASN A 134 -18.59 17.67 -23.16
CA ASN A 134 -18.61 18.06 -21.77
C ASN A 134 -17.19 18.42 -21.30
N PRO A 135 -16.84 19.72 -21.21
CA PRO A 135 -15.53 20.19 -20.79
C PRO A 135 -15.10 19.77 -19.37
N THR A 136 -16.00 19.20 -18.57
CA THR A 136 -15.69 18.71 -17.21
C THR A 136 -15.56 17.18 -17.14
N MET A 137 -15.62 16.46 -18.27
CA MET A 137 -15.59 15.00 -18.29
C MET A 137 -14.34 14.43 -17.62
N SER A 138 -13.15 14.97 -17.92
CA SER A 138 -11.90 14.54 -17.30
C SER A 138 -11.89 14.78 -15.78
N GLU A 139 -12.51 15.87 -15.32
CA GLU A 139 -12.62 16.20 -13.91
C GLU A 139 -13.62 15.30 -13.19
N PHE A 140 -14.73 14.97 -13.86
CA PHE A 140 -15.71 14.02 -13.38
C PHE A 140 -15.11 12.62 -13.17
N ILE A 141 -14.37 12.09 -14.17
CA ILE A 141 -13.65 10.82 -14.04
C ILE A 141 -12.67 10.88 -12.87
N THR A 142 -11.88 11.96 -12.78
CA THR A 142 -10.89 12.16 -11.72
C THR A 142 -11.57 12.12 -10.35
N SER A 143 -12.61 12.93 -10.15
CA SER A 143 -13.35 13.01 -8.88
C SER A 143 -13.95 11.65 -8.49
N GLN A 144 -14.60 10.95 -9.43
CA GLN A 144 -15.22 9.66 -9.16
C GLN A 144 -14.20 8.58 -8.76
N ILE A 145 -13.06 8.51 -9.44
CA ILE A 145 -12.03 7.52 -9.12
C ILE A 145 -11.32 7.89 -7.80
N THR A 146 -10.98 9.16 -7.58
CA THR A 146 -10.35 9.62 -6.33
C THR A 146 -11.24 9.34 -5.12
N GLU A 147 -12.53 9.68 -5.21
CA GLU A 147 -13.49 9.45 -4.11
C GLU A 147 -13.59 7.96 -3.78
N LYS A 148 -13.72 7.10 -4.81
CA LYS A 148 -13.75 5.65 -4.63
C LYS A 148 -12.45 5.09 -4.09
N ALA A 149 -11.31 5.68 -4.45
CA ALA A 149 -10.00 5.22 -4.02
C ALA A 149 -9.78 5.39 -2.52
N ASP A 150 -10.45 6.35 -1.88
CA ASP A 150 -10.40 6.57 -0.42
C ASP A 150 -8.96 6.60 0.14
N GLY A 151 -8.07 7.32 -0.57
CA GLY A 151 -6.65 7.47 -0.24
C GLY A 151 -5.76 6.27 -0.61
N MET A 152 -6.32 5.21 -1.22
CA MET A 152 -5.58 4.03 -1.67
C MET A 152 -5.11 4.17 -3.12
N PHE A 153 -3.84 4.53 -3.30
CA PHE A 153 -3.24 4.77 -4.62
C PHE A 153 -3.32 3.57 -5.57
N LEU A 154 -3.09 2.36 -5.05
CA LEU A 154 -3.22 1.12 -5.81
C LEU A 154 -4.65 0.94 -6.33
N PHE A 155 -5.65 1.22 -5.49
CA PHE A 155 -7.04 1.07 -5.88
C PHE A 155 -7.42 2.08 -6.97
N ALA A 156 -7.00 3.35 -6.84
CA ALA A 156 -7.18 4.35 -7.90
C ALA A 156 -6.56 3.91 -9.23
N THR A 157 -5.36 3.34 -9.18
CA THR A 157 -4.64 2.83 -10.35
C THR A 157 -5.42 1.72 -11.04
N LEU A 158 -5.86 0.71 -10.29
CA LEU A 158 -6.62 -0.41 -10.85
C LEU A 158 -7.99 0.03 -11.38
N GLN A 159 -8.69 0.94 -10.68
CA GLN A 159 -9.96 1.50 -11.15
C GLN A 159 -9.81 2.22 -12.50
N LEU A 160 -8.73 2.99 -12.64
CA LEU A 160 -8.41 3.67 -13.89
C LEU A 160 -8.04 2.68 -15.00
N GLU A 161 -7.30 1.61 -14.69
CA GLU A 161 -7.00 0.56 -15.66
C GLU A 161 -8.25 -0.19 -16.11
N VAL A 162 -9.14 -0.55 -15.20
CA VAL A 162 -10.43 -1.17 -15.53
C VAL A 162 -11.25 -0.24 -16.44
N LEU A 163 -11.28 1.07 -16.16
CA LEU A 163 -11.92 2.05 -17.03
C LEU A 163 -11.29 2.04 -18.43
N LEU A 164 -9.98 2.20 -18.52
CA LEU A 164 -9.26 2.32 -19.80
C LEU A 164 -9.18 1.02 -20.61
N ASN A 165 -9.44 -0.13 -20.00
CA ASN A 165 -9.51 -1.43 -20.67
C ASN A 165 -10.95 -1.87 -20.96
N SER A 166 -11.96 -1.13 -20.48
CA SER A 166 -13.36 -1.43 -20.78
C SER A 166 -13.73 -1.07 -22.22
N ASP A 167 -14.86 -1.61 -22.70
CA ASP A 167 -15.38 -1.31 -24.03
C ASP A 167 -15.63 0.20 -24.19
N TYR A 168 -14.86 0.81 -25.09
CA TYR A 168 -14.90 2.24 -25.36
C TYR A 168 -16.28 2.69 -25.91
N LYS A 169 -17.14 1.79 -26.40
CA LYS A 169 -18.49 2.13 -26.88
C LYS A 169 -19.49 2.35 -25.75
N VAL A 170 -19.23 1.78 -24.57
CA VAL A 170 -20.10 1.94 -23.40
C VAL A 170 -19.94 3.36 -22.85
N ASP A 171 -21.01 3.97 -22.35
CA ASP A 171 -20.91 5.29 -21.72
C ASP A 171 -19.91 5.29 -20.55
N ILE A 172 -19.14 6.37 -20.42
CA ILE A 172 -18.15 6.55 -19.35
C ILE A 172 -18.85 6.54 -17.99
N SER A 173 -19.99 7.22 -17.86
CA SER A 173 -20.78 7.28 -16.62
C SER A 173 -21.19 5.87 -16.16
N VAL A 174 -21.75 5.07 -17.07
CA VAL A 174 -22.16 3.68 -16.82
C VAL A 174 -20.96 2.82 -16.42
N THR A 175 -19.81 3.02 -17.05
CA THR A 175 -18.59 2.28 -16.71
C THR A 175 -18.09 2.66 -15.32
N LEU A 176 -18.07 3.95 -15.00
CA LEU A 176 -17.69 4.47 -13.69
C LEU A 176 -18.61 3.93 -12.59
N GLU A 177 -19.92 3.88 -12.79
CA GLU A 177 -20.88 3.27 -11.86
C GLU A 177 -20.59 1.80 -11.60
N ARG A 178 -20.23 1.06 -12.66
CA ARG A 178 -19.94 -0.38 -12.60
C ARG A 178 -18.58 -0.71 -12.03
N LEU A 179 -17.70 0.27 -11.80
CA LEU A 179 -16.36 0.01 -11.28
C LEU A 179 -16.44 -0.80 -9.97
N PRO A 180 -15.47 -1.71 -9.74
CA PRO A 180 -15.45 -2.56 -8.56
C PRO A 180 -15.58 -1.74 -7.26
N LYS A 181 -16.32 -2.28 -6.29
CA LYS A 181 -16.53 -1.59 -5.00
C LYS A 181 -15.36 -1.76 -4.03
N ASN A 182 -14.46 -2.71 -4.29
CA ASN A 182 -13.32 -3.03 -3.43
C ASN A 182 -12.19 -3.70 -4.24
N LEU A 183 -11.02 -3.83 -3.61
CA LEU A 183 -9.84 -4.45 -4.21
C LEU A 183 -10.08 -5.89 -4.66
N GLU A 184 -10.75 -6.71 -3.87
CA GLU A 184 -11.06 -8.11 -4.19
C GLU A 184 -11.80 -8.22 -5.53
N LYS A 185 -12.89 -7.48 -5.71
CA LYS A 185 -13.66 -7.43 -6.98
C LYS A 185 -12.90 -6.78 -8.13
N THR A 186 -11.81 -6.06 -7.84
CA THR A 186 -10.96 -5.46 -8.88
C THR A 186 -10.02 -6.48 -9.46
N TRP A 187 -9.44 -7.33 -8.62
CA TRP A 187 -8.62 -8.45 -9.07
C TRP A 187 -9.38 -9.45 -9.94
N GLU A 188 -10.69 -9.60 -9.76
CA GLU A 188 -11.52 -10.45 -10.62
C GLU A 188 -11.69 -9.92 -12.06
N ARG A 189 -11.32 -8.66 -12.33
CA ARG A 189 -11.57 -7.98 -13.62
C ARG A 189 -10.31 -7.67 -14.43
N ILE A 190 -9.15 -8.03 -13.92
CA ILE A 190 -7.83 -7.83 -14.54
C ILE A 190 -7.22 -9.22 -14.73
#